data_AF-Q983T6-F1
#
_entry.id   AF-Q983T6-F1
#
_cell.length_a   1.000
_cell.length_b   1.000
_cell.length_c   1.000
_cell.angle_alpha   90.00
_cell.angle_beta   90.00
_cell.angle_gamma   90.00
#
_symmetry.space_group_name_H-M   'P 1'
#
loop_
_entity.id
_entity.type
_entity.pdbx_description
1 polymer ?
#
loop_
_entity_poly.entity_id
_entity_poly.type
_entity_poly.pdbx_seq_one_letter_code
_entity_poly.pdbx_strand_id
1 'polypeptide(L)'
;MASNDKPRAIADVSAGAILATVTIAVPPERVFRALTADDQIPLWWGADELYRTTRHTADVRPGGAWRSEGKGADGHDFHVQGEYLKVEPPHLLVLTWIAPWDGHNVTTVTYMLEAVDAGTRLIVRHEGFGAREGSCRDHGSGWERVLGWLAAFLTDEAGGKPRSVFHCRLIPPRPDFAFTLTDAERGLMKQHSDYLRDRLGDGGVILFGPVADPAGPWGLGIVGADDEAGVRALTEGDPTIRSGLGFRYEILPMISTIM
;
A
#
# COMPACT_ATOMS: atom_id res chain seq x y z
N MET A 1 0.73 -17.99 19.91
CA MET A 1 0.65 -16.54 20.21
C MET A 1 -0.34 -15.95 19.23
N ALA A 2 -1.36 -15.21 19.69
CA ALA A 2 -2.34 -14.60 18.79
C ALA A 2 -1.60 -13.62 17.86
N SER A 3 -1.69 -13.79 16.54
CA SER A 3 -1.02 -12.87 15.63
C SER A 3 -1.63 -11.48 15.80
N ASN A 4 -0.77 -10.47 15.88
CA ASN A 4 -1.12 -9.08 16.15
C ASN A 4 -1.47 -8.34 14.85
N ASP A 5 -2.04 -9.08 13.89
CA ASP A 5 -2.28 -8.61 12.52
C ASP A 5 -3.54 -7.75 12.44
N LYS A 6 -4.48 -7.94 13.37
CA LYS A 6 -5.71 -7.16 13.43
C LYS A 6 -5.56 -5.96 14.38
N PRO A 7 -6.15 -4.81 14.03
CA PRO A 7 -6.30 -3.69 14.97
C PRO A 7 -6.89 -4.15 16.29
N ARG A 8 -6.28 -3.71 17.39
CA ARG A 8 -6.75 -3.93 18.75
C ARG A 8 -6.53 -2.68 19.58
N ALA A 9 -7.44 -2.38 20.48
CA ALA A 9 -7.30 -1.29 21.43
C ALA A 9 -7.80 -1.70 22.82
N ILE A 10 -7.12 -1.21 23.85
CA ILE A 10 -7.50 -1.38 25.25
C ILE A 10 -7.47 -0.01 25.91
N ALA A 11 -8.59 0.38 26.51
CA ALA A 11 -8.68 1.58 27.34
C ALA A 11 -8.45 1.20 28.82
N ASP A 12 -7.31 1.64 29.37
CA ASP A 12 -7.08 1.66 30.81
C ASP A 12 -7.66 2.95 31.38
N VAL A 13 -8.95 2.88 31.73
CA VAL A 13 -9.67 4.02 32.31
C VAL A 13 -9.12 4.45 33.66
N SER A 14 -8.44 3.55 34.39
CA SER A 14 -7.83 3.88 35.68
C SER A 14 -6.56 4.72 35.52
N ALA A 15 -5.79 4.47 34.46
CA ALA A 15 -4.62 5.25 34.08
C ALA A 15 -4.97 6.46 33.19
N GLY A 16 -6.21 6.56 32.70
CA GLY A 16 -6.61 7.58 31.73
C GLY A 16 -5.81 7.48 30.42
N ALA A 17 -5.55 6.25 29.96
CA ALA A 17 -4.73 5.96 28.81
C ALA A 17 -5.30 4.84 27.95
N ILE A 18 -5.02 4.88 26.65
CA ILE A 18 -5.38 3.87 25.66
C ILE A 18 -4.10 3.34 25.05
N LEU A 19 -4.03 2.01 24.88
CA LEU A 19 -3.02 1.35 24.08
C LEU A 19 -3.70 0.66 22.89
N ALA A 20 -3.27 0.96 21.68
CA ALA A 20 -3.75 0.31 20.47
C ALA A 20 -2.59 -0.18 19.61
N THR A 21 -2.81 -1.21 18.80
CA THR A 21 -1.78 -1.78 17.94
C THR A 21 -2.36 -2.47 16.70
N VAL A 22 -1.60 -2.48 15.62
CA VAL A 22 -1.85 -3.23 14.39
C VAL A 22 -0.52 -3.55 13.72
N THR A 23 -0.44 -4.67 12.99
CA THR A 23 0.68 -4.97 12.09
C THR A 23 0.24 -4.74 10.65
N ILE A 24 1.01 -3.96 9.88
CA ILE A 24 0.67 -3.55 8.51
C ILE A 24 1.78 -4.01 7.58
N ALA A 25 1.44 -4.68 6.48
CA ALA A 25 2.38 -5.29 5.54
C ALA A 25 3.08 -4.29 4.59
N VAL A 26 3.57 -3.17 5.13
CA VAL A 26 4.35 -2.15 4.42
C VAL A 26 5.51 -1.66 5.30
N PRO A 27 6.57 -1.06 4.73
CA PRO A 27 7.69 -0.50 5.50
C PRO A 27 7.27 0.68 6.42
N PRO A 28 7.98 0.93 7.54
CA PRO A 28 7.65 2.00 8.48
C PRO A 28 7.55 3.39 7.84
N GLU A 29 8.39 3.67 6.84
CA GLU A 29 8.41 4.94 6.11
C GLU A 29 7.07 5.21 5.42
N ARG A 30 6.41 4.17 4.89
CA ARG A 30 5.11 4.30 4.22
C ARG A 30 3.99 4.56 5.22
N VAL A 31 4.01 3.87 6.36
CA VAL A 31 3.05 4.11 7.45
C VAL A 31 3.23 5.53 7.98
N PHE A 32 4.47 5.97 8.23
CA PHE A 32 4.77 7.32 8.70
C PHE A 32 4.25 8.38 7.74
N ARG A 33 4.50 8.22 6.42
CA ARG A 33 3.94 9.13 5.40
C ARG A 33 2.42 9.18 5.43
N ALA A 34 1.73 8.05 5.59
CA ALA A 34 0.26 8.03 5.69
C ALA A 34 -0.29 8.76 6.93
N LEU A 35 0.50 8.80 8.02
CA LEU A 35 0.14 9.47 9.26
C LEU A 35 0.42 10.98 9.27
N THR A 36 1.27 11.49 8.37
CA THR A 36 1.72 12.89 8.43
C THR A 36 1.39 13.73 7.20
N ALA A 37 1.26 13.11 6.03
CA ALA A 37 1.10 13.86 4.80
C ALA A 37 -0.35 14.34 4.60
N ASP A 38 -0.49 15.61 4.23
CA ASP A 38 -1.78 16.28 4.00
C ASP A 38 -2.59 15.68 2.86
N ASP A 39 -1.90 15.19 1.82
CA ASP A 39 -2.46 14.48 0.68
C ASP A 39 -2.89 13.03 1.01
N GLN A 40 -2.49 12.47 2.15
CA GLN A 40 -2.74 11.08 2.50
C GLN A 40 -3.89 10.89 3.50
N ILE A 41 -3.96 11.71 4.54
CA ILE A 41 -4.95 11.55 5.62
C ILE A 41 -6.41 11.53 5.11
N PRO A 42 -6.85 12.42 4.20
CA PRO A 42 -8.21 12.39 3.67
C PRO A 42 -8.55 11.11 2.88
N LEU A 43 -7.55 10.35 2.43
CA LEU A 43 -7.76 9.13 1.64
C LEU A 43 -8.20 7.94 2.50
N TRP A 44 -7.80 7.91 3.78
CA TRP A 44 -8.01 6.74 4.63
C TRP A 44 -8.75 7.03 5.92
N TRP A 45 -8.69 8.26 6.45
CA TRP A 45 -9.26 8.52 7.77
C TRP A 45 -10.76 8.79 7.70
N GLY A 46 -11.52 7.69 7.75
CA GLY A 46 -12.97 7.71 7.83
C GLY A 46 -13.65 6.77 6.83
N ALA A 47 -14.94 6.58 7.03
CA ALA A 47 -15.84 5.88 6.11
C ALA A 47 -17.16 6.67 6.00
N ASP A 48 -17.76 6.68 4.82
CA ASP A 48 -18.92 7.54 4.51
C ASP A 48 -20.14 7.21 5.39
N GLU A 49 -20.26 5.97 5.86
CA GLU A 49 -21.33 5.50 6.76
C GLU A 49 -21.14 5.95 8.22
N LEU A 50 -19.99 6.55 8.57
CA LEU A 50 -19.66 6.96 9.94
C LEU A 50 -19.23 8.42 10.01
N TYR A 51 -18.03 8.70 9.50
CA TYR A 51 -17.49 10.03 9.30
C TYR A 51 -16.32 9.95 8.35
N ARG A 52 -16.09 11.00 7.57
CA ARG A 52 -14.99 11.07 6.59
C ARG A 52 -14.23 12.37 6.77
N THR A 53 -12.91 12.27 6.91
CA THR A 53 -12.01 13.43 6.82
C THR A 53 -11.95 13.91 5.37
N THR A 54 -12.21 15.19 5.13
CA THR A 54 -12.22 15.79 3.79
C THR A 54 -11.05 16.74 3.56
N ARG A 55 -10.41 17.21 4.64
CA ARG A 55 -9.26 18.10 4.58
C ARG A 55 -8.33 17.84 5.77
N HIS A 56 -7.03 17.87 5.51
CA HIS A 56 -5.99 17.87 6.52
C HIS A 56 -4.97 18.96 6.20
N THR A 57 -4.49 19.69 7.20
CA THR A 57 -3.36 20.61 7.08
C THR A 57 -2.40 20.37 8.22
N ALA A 58 -1.10 20.28 7.92
CA ALA A 58 -0.07 19.96 8.90
C ALA A 58 1.26 20.66 8.59
N ASP A 59 1.86 21.22 9.64
CA ASP A 59 3.26 21.66 9.65
C ASP A 59 4.09 20.59 10.38
N VAL A 60 4.58 19.58 9.66
CA VAL A 60 5.15 18.34 10.24
C VAL A 60 6.57 18.57 10.80
N ARG A 61 6.64 19.27 11.92
CA ARG A 61 7.86 19.52 12.71
C ARG A 61 7.49 19.75 14.17
N PRO A 62 8.39 19.55 15.14
CA PRO A 62 8.14 19.96 16.51
C PRO A 62 7.69 21.43 16.60
N GLY A 63 6.60 21.69 17.31
CA GLY A 63 5.98 23.01 17.41
C GLY A 63 4.99 23.35 16.28
N GLY A 64 4.87 22.51 15.26
CA GLY A 64 4.01 22.76 14.11
C GLY A 64 2.55 22.36 14.39
N ALA A 65 1.61 23.19 13.93
CA ALA A 65 0.18 22.96 14.10
C ALA A 65 -0.36 21.97 13.06
N TRP A 66 -1.39 21.21 13.45
CA TRP A 66 -2.15 20.35 12.55
C TRP A 66 -3.65 20.48 12.78
N ARG A 67 -4.44 20.22 11.74
CA ARG A 67 -5.90 20.24 11.78
C ARG A 67 -6.50 19.27 10.77
N SER A 68 -7.48 18.48 11.19
CA SER A 68 -8.32 17.65 10.33
C SER A 68 -9.76 18.13 10.40
N GLU A 69 -10.42 18.18 9.25
CA GLU A 69 -11.84 18.55 9.10
C GLU A 69 -12.56 17.48 8.28
N GLY A 70 -13.84 17.27 8.56
CA GLY A 70 -14.61 16.25 7.88
C GLY A 70 -16.11 16.34 8.12
N LYS A 71 -16.82 15.35 7.60
CA LYS A 71 -18.28 15.20 7.72
C LYS A 71 -18.63 13.96 8.51
N GLY A 72 -19.57 14.07 9.45
CA GLY A 72 -20.24 12.93 10.05
C GLY A 72 -21.26 12.31 9.10
N ALA A 73 -21.73 11.09 9.41
CA ALA A 73 -22.79 10.41 8.68
C ALA A 73 -24.13 11.18 8.70
N ASP A 74 -24.31 12.09 9.66
CA ASP A 74 -25.42 13.02 9.75
C ASP A 74 -25.27 14.25 8.84
N GLY A 75 -24.14 14.37 8.12
CA GLY A 75 -23.80 15.49 7.25
C GLY A 75 -23.25 16.72 7.97
N HIS A 76 -23.15 16.69 9.31
CA HIS A 76 -22.58 17.78 10.09
C HIS A 76 -21.05 17.79 10.02
N ASP A 77 -20.47 18.99 10.06
CA ASP A 77 -19.02 19.17 10.09
C ASP A 77 -18.43 18.78 11.44
N PHE A 78 -17.29 18.09 11.42
CA PHE A 78 -16.44 17.89 12.59
C PHE A 78 -15.04 18.39 12.31
N HIS A 79 -14.29 18.67 13.38
CA HIS A 79 -12.86 18.93 13.28
C HIS A 79 -12.12 18.49 14.54
N VAL A 80 -10.84 18.19 14.37
CA VAL A 80 -9.87 17.97 15.45
C VAL A 80 -8.58 18.68 15.09
N GLN A 81 -7.80 19.06 16.11
CA GLN A 81 -6.56 19.81 15.90
C GLN A 81 -5.56 19.55 17.01
N GLY A 82 -4.34 20.04 16.81
CA GLY A 82 -3.30 20.02 17.82
C GLY A 82 -1.97 20.53 17.28
N GLU A 83 -0.90 20.07 17.91
CA GLU A 83 0.49 20.46 17.65
C GLU A 83 1.38 19.21 17.70
N TYR A 84 2.36 19.11 16.81
CA TYR A 84 3.38 18.07 16.87
C TYR A 84 4.38 18.37 17.99
N LEU A 85 4.48 17.45 18.94
CA LEU A 85 5.43 17.53 20.05
C LEU A 85 6.79 16.91 19.70
N LYS A 86 6.79 15.80 18.94
CA LYS A 86 7.99 15.13 18.42
C LYS A 86 7.73 14.53 17.04
N VAL A 87 8.73 14.61 16.16
CA VAL A 87 8.69 14.06 14.81
C VAL A 87 10.05 13.43 14.53
N GLU A 88 10.13 12.10 14.55
CA GLU A 88 11.36 11.33 14.32
C GLU A 88 11.07 10.24 13.28
N PRO A 89 11.06 10.57 11.98
CA PRO A 89 10.73 9.62 10.93
C PRO A 89 11.76 8.49 10.83
N PRO A 90 11.35 7.24 10.55
CA PRO A 90 9.97 6.77 10.49
C PRO A 90 9.45 6.21 11.83
N HIS A 91 10.14 6.41 12.94
CA HIS A 91 9.98 5.60 14.16
C HIS A 91 9.00 6.17 15.20
N LEU A 92 8.91 7.50 15.33
CA LEU A 92 8.14 8.13 16.40
C LEU A 92 7.45 9.41 15.92
N LEU A 93 6.15 9.51 16.22
CA LEU A 93 5.36 10.73 16.04
C LEU A 93 4.57 10.98 17.32
N VAL A 94 4.73 12.17 17.91
CA VAL A 94 3.97 12.59 19.10
C VAL A 94 3.25 13.88 18.79
N LEU A 95 1.95 13.91 19.04
CA LEU A 95 1.12 15.09 18.81
C LEU A 95 0.11 15.29 19.94
N THR A 96 -0.27 16.54 20.18
CA THR A 96 -1.46 16.84 20.98
C THR A 96 -2.71 16.60 20.16
N TRP A 97 -3.80 16.30 20.86
CA TRP A 97 -5.11 16.06 20.27
C TRP A 97 -6.16 16.87 21.03
N ILE A 98 -6.94 17.65 20.29
CA ILE A 98 -7.98 18.51 20.81
C ILE A 98 -9.23 18.27 19.97
N ALA A 99 -10.27 17.76 20.62
CA ALA A 99 -11.57 17.50 20.03
C ALA A 99 -12.67 18.36 20.69
N PRO A 100 -13.49 19.11 19.92
CA PRO A 100 -14.56 19.93 20.49
C PRO A 100 -15.57 19.14 21.33
N TRP A 101 -15.88 17.91 20.93
CA TRP A 101 -16.81 17.03 21.64
C TRP A 101 -16.25 16.49 22.97
N ASP A 102 -14.93 16.56 23.20
CA ASP A 102 -14.30 16.26 24.49
C ASP A 102 -14.04 17.54 25.30
N GLY A 103 -14.86 18.58 25.12
CA GLY A 103 -14.75 19.83 25.87
C GLY A 103 -13.43 20.58 25.64
N HIS A 104 -12.79 20.37 24.49
CA HIS A 104 -11.49 20.96 24.14
C HIS A 104 -10.34 20.61 25.10
N ASN A 105 -10.45 19.48 25.82
CA ASN A 105 -9.32 18.96 26.59
C ASN A 105 -8.14 18.63 25.67
N VAL A 106 -6.93 18.81 26.17
CA VAL A 106 -5.70 18.46 25.45
C VAL A 106 -5.25 17.07 25.90
N THR A 107 -5.24 16.11 24.98
CA THR A 107 -4.65 14.78 25.17
C THR A 107 -3.39 14.65 24.30
N THR A 108 -2.60 13.60 24.50
CA THR A 108 -1.38 13.32 23.74
C THR A 108 -1.49 11.96 23.06
N VAL A 109 -1.23 11.92 21.75
CA VAL A 109 -1.14 10.70 20.94
C VAL A 109 0.33 10.45 20.61
N THR A 110 0.83 9.26 20.93
CA THR A 110 2.17 8.77 20.58
C THR A 110 2.01 7.59 19.62
N TYR A 111 2.52 7.73 18.40
CA TYR A 111 2.66 6.64 17.43
C TYR A 111 4.11 6.14 17.46
N MET A 112 4.29 4.84 17.70
CA MET A 112 5.58 4.15 17.64
C MET A 112 5.53 3.13 16.51
N LEU A 113 6.51 3.18 15.61
CA LEU A 113 6.58 2.34 14.42
C LEU A 113 7.84 1.48 14.48
N GLU A 114 7.64 0.17 14.52
CA GLU A 114 8.72 -0.81 14.62
C GLU A 114 8.70 -1.72 13.39
N ALA A 115 9.84 -1.86 12.72
CA ALA A 115 9.99 -2.84 11.65
C ALA A 115 9.92 -4.26 12.24
N VAL A 116 9.15 -5.12 11.59
CA VAL A 116 8.99 -6.55 11.90
C VAL A 116 9.01 -7.35 10.60
N ASP A 117 9.23 -8.67 10.67
CA ASP A 117 9.31 -9.52 9.46
C ASP A 117 8.07 -9.40 8.55
N ALA A 118 6.90 -9.16 9.15
CA ALA A 118 5.62 -8.99 8.45
C ALA A 118 5.32 -7.54 8.00
N GLY A 119 6.26 -6.60 8.12
CA GLY A 119 6.09 -5.19 7.76
C GLY A 119 6.34 -4.24 8.94
N THR A 120 5.32 -3.49 9.36
CA THR A 120 5.41 -2.53 10.45
C THR A 120 4.44 -2.89 11.57
N ARG A 121 4.96 -3.02 12.80
CA ARG A 121 4.15 -2.99 14.00
C ARG A 121 3.94 -1.53 14.41
N LEU A 122 2.70 -1.05 14.28
CA LEU A 122 2.28 0.25 14.76
C LEU A 122 1.70 0.11 16.17
N ILE A 123 2.19 0.92 17.11
CA ILE A 123 1.68 1.01 18.47
C ILE A 123 1.26 2.46 18.71
N VAL A 124 0.03 2.64 19.19
CA VAL A 124 -0.53 3.93 19.56
C VAL A 124 -0.76 3.98 21.05
N ARG A 125 -0.25 5.01 21.71
CA ARG A 125 -0.60 5.36 23.08
C ARG A 125 -1.31 6.70 23.08
N HIS A 126 -2.53 6.75 23.61
CA HIS A 126 -3.31 7.99 23.72
C HIS A 126 -3.66 8.27 25.17
N GLU A 127 -3.17 9.38 25.72
CA GLU A 127 -3.21 9.66 27.17
C GLU A 127 -3.58 11.10 27.49
N GLY A 128 -3.86 11.37 28.77
CA GLY A 128 -4.32 12.68 29.25
C GLY A 128 -5.81 12.71 29.61
N PHE A 129 -6.46 11.55 29.71
CA PHE A 129 -7.89 11.45 30.05
C PHE A 129 -8.21 11.69 31.53
N GLY A 130 -7.24 11.55 32.44
CA GLY A 130 -7.48 11.73 33.87
C GLY A 130 -8.76 11.01 34.34
N ALA A 131 -9.64 11.72 35.05
CA ALA A 131 -10.92 11.18 35.53
C ALA A 131 -12.04 11.07 34.46
N ARG A 132 -11.77 11.39 33.18
CA ARG A 132 -12.77 11.33 32.08
C ARG A 132 -12.88 9.92 31.51
N GLU A 133 -13.30 8.98 32.34
CA GLU A 133 -13.36 7.54 31.98
C GLU A 133 -14.23 7.27 30.74
N GLY A 134 -15.37 7.97 30.61
CA GLY A 134 -16.25 7.86 29.44
C GLY A 134 -15.53 8.24 28.14
N SER A 135 -14.86 9.39 28.14
CA SER A 135 -14.07 9.86 26.99
C SER A 135 -12.92 8.91 26.64
N CYS A 136 -12.21 8.38 27.66
CA CYS A 136 -11.16 7.38 27.46
C CYS A 136 -11.72 6.11 26.77
N ARG A 137 -12.88 5.62 27.21
CA ARG A 137 -13.53 4.43 26.63
C ARG A 137 -14.00 4.67 25.20
N ASP A 138 -14.59 5.83 24.94
CA ASP A 138 -15.13 6.19 23.62
C ASP A 138 -14.01 6.34 22.59
N HIS A 139 -12.93 7.04 22.94
CA HIS A 139 -11.73 7.13 22.09
C HIS A 139 -11.07 5.76 21.91
N GLY A 140 -11.03 4.93 22.96
CA GLY A 140 -10.50 3.56 22.88
C GLY A 140 -11.23 2.71 21.85
N SER A 141 -12.56 2.77 21.86
CA SER A 141 -13.41 2.09 20.86
C SER A 141 -13.20 2.64 19.44
N GLY A 142 -12.83 3.91 19.31
CA GLY A 142 -12.49 4.54 18.03
C GLY A 142 -11.18 4.04 17.42
N TRP A 143 -10.17 3.75 18.23
CA TRP A 143 -8.83 3.41 17.75
C TRP A 143 -8.76 2.12 16.92
N GLU A 144 -9.52 1.08 17.28
CA GLU A 144 -9.56 -0.15 16.46
C GLU A 144 -10.03 0.14 15.04
N ARG A 145 -11.03 1.02 14.92
CA ARG A 145 -11.59 1.42 13.63
C ARG A 145 -10.61 2.27 12.83
N VAL A 146 -10.02 3.28 13.46
CA VAL A 146 -9.05 4.18 12.81
C VAL A 146 -7.84 3.40 12.29
N LEU A 147 -7.30 2.49 13.11
CA LEU A 147 -6.20 1.61 12.70
C LEU A 147 -6.64 0.62 11.61
N GLY A 148 -7.90 0.16 11.63
CA GLY A 148 -8.47 -0.66 10.56
C GLY A 148 -8.52 0.05 9.22
N TRP A 149 -8.95 1.31 9.19
CA TRP A 149 -8.96 2.09 7.95
C TRP A 149 -7.56 2.38 7.41
N LEU A 150 -6.62 2.74 8.29
CA LEU A 150 -5.22 2.95 7.91
C LEU A 150 -4.61 1.67 7.33
N ALA A 151 -4.81 0.54 8.00
CA ALA A 151 -4.32 -0.75 7.54
C ALA A 151 -4.92 -1.11 6.18
N ALA A 152 -6.24 -1.00 6.02
CA ALA A 152 -6.92 -1.27 4.76
C ALA A 152 -6.40 -0.41 3.61
N PHE A 153 -6.27 0.91 3.81
CA PHE A 153 -5.71 1.82 2.80
C PHE A 153 -4.31 1.42 2.37
N LEU A 154 -3.44 1.12 3.34
CA LEU A 154 -2.05 0.74 3.06
C LEU A 154 -1.93 -0.65 2.43
N THR A 155 -2.81 -1.59 2.80
CA THR A 155 -2.84 -2.92 2.18
C THR A 155 -3.50 -2.92 0.81
N ASP A 156 -4.51 -2.06 0.57
CA ASP A 156 -5.15 -1.92 -0.74
C ASP A 156 -4.22 -1.20 -1.74
N GLU A 157 -3.38 -0.28 -1.25
CA GLU A 157 -2.33 0.35 -2.04
C GLU A 157 -1.16 -0.60 -2.31
N ALA A 158 -0.66 -1.30 -1.28
CA ALA A 158 0.42 -2.28 -1.42
C ALA A 158 -0.02 -3.54 -2.19
N GLY A 159 -1.29 -3.89 -2.06
CA GLY A 159 -1.97 -4.98 -2.74
C GLY A 159 -2.90 -4.49 -3.85
N GLY A 160 -2.51 -3.39 -4.54
CA GLY A 160 -3.26 -2.75 -5.63
C GLY A 160 -4.10 -3.76 -6.39
N LYS A 161 -5.43 -3.55 -6.39
CA LYS A 161 -6.48 -4.29 -7.11
C LYS A 161 -5.98 -5.62 -7.72
N PRO A 162 -6.38 -6.81 -7.22
CA PRO A 162 -5.72 -8.07 -7.55
C PRO A 162 -5.42 -8.15 -9.05
N ARG A 163 -4.15 -7.98 -9.39
CA ARG A 163 -3.72 -7.92 -10.78
C ARG A 163 -4.09 -9.24 -11.41
N SER A 164 -4.80 -9.16 -12.53
CA SER A 164 -5.00 -10.34 -13.35
C SER A 164 -3.62 -10.83 -13.79
N VAL A 165 -3.35 -12.11 -13.58
CA VAL A 165 -2.11 -12.72 -14.01
C VAL A 165 -2.32 -13.30 -15.39
N PHE A 166 -1.41 -12.98 -16.31
CA PHE A 166 -1.46 -13.45 -17.68
C PHE A 166 -0.25 -14.33 -17.99
N HIS A 167 -0.53 -15.49 -18.59
CA HIS A 167 0.47 -16.31 -19.25
C HIS A 167 0.68 -15.76 -20.67
N CYS A 168 1.83 -15.16 -20.91
CA CYS A 168 2.27 -14.63 -22.18
C CYS A 168 3.25 -15.61 -22.82
N ARG A 169 2.87 -16.17 -23.97
CA ARG A 169 3.73 -17.05 -24.76
C ARG A 169 4.25 -16.30 -25.97
N LEU A 170 5.56 -16.00 -25.99
CA LEU A 170 6.25 -15.47 -27.15
C LEU A 170 6.60 -16.61 -28.11
N ILE A 171 6.00 -16.60 -29.28
CA ILE A 171 6.22 -17.60 -30.32
C ILE A 171 7.22 -17.03 -31.34
N PRO A 172 8.36 -17.70 -31.56
CA PRO A 172 9.34 -17.27 -32.56
C PRO A 172 8.80 -17.46 -34.00
N PRO A 173 9.42 -16.81 -34.99
CA PRO A 173 8.98 -16.89 -36.39
C PRO A 173 9.15 -18.28 -37.02
N ARG A 174 10.00 -19.13 -36.44
CA ARG A 174 10.26 -20.50 -36.90
C ARG A 174 10.59 -21.45 -35.73
N PRO A 175 10.26 -22.76 -35.81
CA PRO A 175 10.44 -23.70 -34.70
C PRO A 175 11.90 -23.91 -34.27
N ASP A 176 12.84 -23.79 -35.20
CA ASP A 176 14.28 -23.98 -34.98
C ASP A 176 15.00 -22.66 -34.64
N PHE A 177 14.26 -21.55 -34.45
CA PHE A 177 14.81 -20.20 -34.30
C PHE A 177 15.92 -20.11 -33.26
N ALA A 178 15.71 -20.70 -32.08
CA ALA A 178 16.68 -20.68 -30.98
C ALA A 178 18.02 -21.38 -31.34
N PHE A 179 18.01 -22.28 -32.33
CA PHE A 179 19.18 -23.00 -32.82
C PHE A 179 19.80 -22.37 -34.08
N THR A 180 19.04 -21.55 -34.80
CA THR A 180 19.45 -20.94 -36.09
C THR A 180 19.49 -19.41 -36.05
N LEU A 181 19.81 -18.83 -34.89
CA LEU A 181 19.95 -17.39 -34.70
C LEU A 181 21.06 -16.80 -35.59
N THR A 182 20.70 -15.80 -36.39
CA THR A 182 21.65 -14.87 -37.01
C THR A 182 22.21 -13.87 -35.99
N ASP A 183 23.27 -13.13 -36.35
CA ASP A 183 23.81 -12.06 -35.49
C ASP A 183 22.80 -10.95 -35.23
N ALA A 184 22.02 -10.57 -36.24
CA ALA A 184 20.96 -9.58 -36.12
C ALA A 184 19.86 -10.05 -35.16
N GLU A 185 19.43 -11.31 -35.28
CA GLU A 185 18.43 -11.91 -34.39
C GLU A 185 18.94 -12.08 -32.96
N ARG A 186 20.24 -12.40 -32.76
CA ARG A 186 20.88 -12.36 -31.44
C ARG A 186 20.81 -10.97 -30.81
N GLY A 187 21.12 -9.94 -31.60
CA GLY A 187 21.01 -8.55 -31.16
C GLY A 187 19.58 -8.18 -30.75
N LEU A 188 18.59 -8.62 -31.50
CA LEU A 188 17.17 -8.42 -31.18
C LEU A 188 16.76 -9.13 -29.89
N MET A 189 17.17 -10.39 -29.71
CA MET A 189 16.88 -11.15 -28.48
C MET A 189 17.52 -10.53 -27.24
N LYS A 190 18.68 -9.87 -27.39
CA LYS A 190 19.28 -9.07 -26.32
C LYS A 190 18.40 -7.89 -25.95
N GLN A 191 17.94 -7.10 -26.94
CA GLN A 191 17.04 -5.96 -26.70
C GLN A 191 15.74 -6.39 -26.02
N HIS A 192 15.16 -7.50 -26.46
CA HIS A 192 14.01 -8.14 -25.82
C HIS A 192 14.27 -8.49 -24.35
N SER A 193 15.40 -9.13 -24.07
CA SER A 193 15.78 -9.52 -22.71
C SER A 193 16.01 -8.31 -21.81
N ASP A 194 16.62 -7.24 -22.34
CA ASP A 194 16.83 -5.98 -21.63
C ASP A 194 15.47 -5.31 -21.33
N TYR A 195 14.57 -5.24 -22.32
CA TYR A 195 13.22 -4.72 -22.16
C TYR A 195 12.42 -5.44 -21.06
N LEU A 196 12.41 -6.78 -21.07
CA LEU A 196 11.68 -7.56 -20.06
C LEU A 196 12.32 -7.45 -18.66
N ARG A 197 13.65 -7.30 -18.59
CA ARG A 197 14.36 -7.10 -17.32
C ARG A 197 13.97 -5.77 -16.68
N ASP A 198 13.84 -4.70 -17.46
CA ASP A 198 13.37 -3.41 -16.94
C ASP A 198 11.93 -3.54 -16.39
N ARG A 199 11.05 -4.28 -17.09
CA ARG A 199 9.66 -4.52 -16.66
C ARG A 199 9.51 -5.45 -15.47
N LEU A 200 10.49 -6.30 -15.21
CA LEU A 200 10.61 -7.07 -13.97
C LEU A 200 10.91 -6.13 -12.78
N GLY A 201 11.76 -5.11 -12.98
CA GLY A 201 12.06 -4.10 -11.97
C GLY A 201 10.86 -3.20 -11.62
N ASP A 202 10.01 -2.89 -12.60
CA ASP A 202 8.79 -2.11 -12.43
C ASP A 202 7.62 -2.90 -11.79
N GLY A 203 7.79 -4.20 -11.51
CA GLY A 203 6.75 -5.06 -10.95
C GLY A 203 5.59 -5.40 -11.91
N GLY A 204 5.75 -5.17 -13.21
CA GLY A 204 4.78 -5.55 -14.25
C GLY A 204 4.94 -7.00 -14.71
N VAL A 205 6.18 -7.49 -14.81
CA VAL A 205 6.50 -8.89 -15.11
C VAL A 205 6.87 -9.59 -13.81
N ILE A 206 6.28 -10.76 -13.55
CA ILE A 206 6.56 -11.59 -12.37
C ILE A 206 7.74 -12.53 -12.65
N LEU A 207 7.73 -13.14 -13.84
CA LEU A 207 8.76 -14.07 -14.30
C LEU A 207 8.80 -14.03 -15.83
N PHE A 208 9.98 -14.18 -16.42
CA PHE A 208 10.11 -14.53 -17.83
C PHE A 208 11.28 -15.47 -18.08
N GLY A 209 11.26 -16.20 -19.18
CA GLY A 209 12.38 -17.05 -19.60
C GLY A 209 12.06 -17.95 -20.78
N PRO A 210 13.09 -18.53 -21.43
CA PRO A 210 12.89 -19.49 -22.50
C PRO A 210 12.37 -20.83 -21.95
N VAL A 211 11.42 -21.42 -22.66
CA VAL A 211 10.90 -22.77 -22.42
C VAL A 211 11.48 -23.70 -23.48
N ALA A 212 12.21 -24.72 -23.03
CA ALA A 212 12.80 -25.75 -23.88
C ALA A 212 11.78 -26.84 -24.26
N ASP A 213 10.74 -26.44 -25.00
CA ASP A 213 9.71 -27.34 -25.50
C ASP A 213 10.27 -28.24 -26.61
N PRO A 214 10.12 -29.58 -26.54
CA PRO A 214 10.56 -30.50 -27.59
C PRO A 214 9.98 -30.21 -28.98
N ALA A 215 8.83 -29.54 -29.06
CA ALA A 215 8.22 -29.12 -30.33
C ALA A 215 8.86 -27.85 -30.93
N GLY A 216 9.72 -27.17 -30.18
CA GLY A 216 10.39 -25.92 -30.58
C GLY A 216 10.42 -24.90 -29.43
N PRO A 217 11.58 -24.33 -29.06
CA PRO A 217 11.68 -23.39 -27.95
C PRO A 217 10.81 -22.15 -28.12
N TRP A 218 10.24 -21.64 -27.02
CA TRP A 218 9.40 -20.43 -26.99
C TRP A 218 9.65 -19.62 -25.71
N GLY A 219 9.20 -18.36 -25.64
CA GLY A 219 9.39 -17.49 -24.47
C GLY A 219 8.17 -17.48 -23.55
N LEU A 220 8.37 -17.77 -22.26
CA LEU A 220 7.37 -17.62 -21.20
C LEU A 220 7.48 -16.23 -20.57
N GLY A 221 6.35 -15.58 -20.36
CA GLY A 221 6.18 -14.45 -19.46
C GLY A 221 4.96 -14.65 -18.56
N ILE A 222 5.13 -14.50 -17.25
CA ILE A 222 4.04 -14.37 -16.29
C ILE A 222 3.97 -12.90 -15.92
N VAL A 223 2.86 -12.25 -16.25
CA VAL A 223 2.71 -10.79 -16.19
C VAL A 223 1.53 -10.44 -15.30
N GLY A 224 1.74 -9.53 -14.35
CA GLY A 224 0.66 -8.97 -13.54
C GLY A 224 0.19 -7.64 -14.16
N ALA A 225 -1.08 -7.56 -14.54
CA ALA A 225 -1.67 -6.34 -15.08
C ALA A 225 -3.08 -6.11 -14.53
N ASP A 226 -3.51 -4.85 -14.51
CA ASP A 226 -4.81 -4.47 -13.96
C ASP A 226 -5.96 -4.94 -14.86
N ASP A 227 -5.68 -5.06 -16.17
CA ASP A 227 -6.57 -5.56 -17.21
C ASP A 227 -5.78 -6.12 -18.41
N GLU A 228 -6.50 -6.61 -19.42
CA GLU A 228 -5.89 -7.14 -20.65
C GLU A 228 -5.22 -6.04 -21.50
N ALA A 229 -5.66 -4.78 -21.40
CA ALA A 229 -5.06 -3.69 -22.15
C ALA A 229 -3.63 -3.39 -21.66
N GLY A 230 -3.39 -3.49 -20.34
CA GLY A 230 -2.06 -3.35 -19.75
C GLY A 230 -1.05 -4.38 -20.27
N VAL A 231 -1.42 -5.65 -20.30
CA VAL A 231 -0.54 -6.71 -20.84
C VAL A 231 -0.36 -6.57 -22.36
N ARG A 232 -1.40 -6.16 -23.11
CA ARG A 232 -1.28 -5.89 -24.55
C ARG A 232 -0.25 -4.80 -24.82
N ALA A 233 -0.32 -3.68 -24.10
CA ALA A 233 0.64 -2.59 -24.25
C ALA A 233 2.08 -3.02 -23.96
N LEU A 234 2.29 -3.91 -22.98
CA LEU A 234 3.60 -4.52 -22.72
C LEU A 234 4.07 -5.38 -23.91
N THR A 235 3.22 -6.28 -24.40
CA THR A 235 3.59 -7.16 -25.53
C THR A 235 3.81 -6.40 -26.84
N GLU A 236 3.05 -5.35 -27.12
CA GLU A 236 3.24 -4.45 -28.28
C GLU A 236 4.48 -3.53 -28.12
N GLY A 237 4.92 -3.32 -26.88
CA GLY A 237 6.15 -2.63 -26.53
C GLY A 237 7.41 -3.44 -26.82
N ASP A 238 7.29 -4.77 -26.92
CA ASP A 238 8.41 -5.69 -27.05
C ASP A 238 9.18 -5.48 -28.36
N PRO A 239 10.52 -5.32 -28.30
CA PRO A 239 11.36 -5.25 -29.49
C PRO A 239 11.11 -6.36 -30.51
N THR A 240 10.83 -7.60 -30.08
CA THR A 240 10.58 -8.70 -31.03
C THR A 240 9.32 -8.47 -31.85
N ILE A 241 8.26 -7.93 -31.23
CA ILE A 241 7.00 -7.61 -31.92
C ILE A 241 7.19 -6.40 -32.83
N ARG A 242 7.82 -5.34 -32.32
CA ARG A 242 8.08 -4.11 -33.09
C ARG A 242 9.00 -4.32 -34.28
N SER A 243 9.85 -5.34 -34.25
CA SER A 243 10.74 -5.68 -35.37
C SER A 243 10.00 -6.09 -36.64
N GLY A 244 8.77 -6.58 -36.53
CA GLY A 244 8.01 -7.13 -37.65
C GLY A 244 8.56 -8.45 -38.20
N LEU A 245 9.52 -9.10 -37.53
CA LEU A 245 10.17 -10.34 -37.99
C LEU A 245 9.34 -11.61 -37.76
N GLY A 246 8.01 -11.50 -37.61
CA GLY A 246 7.10 -12.64 -37.48
C GLY A 246 6.97 -13.26 -36.09
N PHE A 247 7.51 -12.62 -35.05
CA PHE A 247 7.20 -12.97 -33.66
C PHE A 247 5.75 -12.62 -33.33
N ARG A 248 5.15 -13.39 -32.41
CA ARG A 248 3.81 -13.12 -31.90
C ARG A 248 3.66 -13.54 -30.46
N TYR A 249 2.80 -12.83 -29.71
CA TYR A 249 2.38 -13.24 -28.38
C TYR A 249 1.02 -13.93 -28.42
N GLU A 250 0.88 -15.00 -27.63
CA GLU A 250 -0.41 -15.46 -27.14
C GLU A 250 -0.55 -14.98 -25.69
N ILE A 251 -1.61 -14.24 -25.40
CA ILE A 251 -1.92 -13.69 -24.07
C ILE A 251 -3.09 -14.47 -23.51
N LEU A 252 -2.88 -15.18 -22.41
CA LEU A 252 -3.88 -16.04 -21.79
C LEU A 252 -4.08 -15.63 -20.33
N PRO A 253 -5.30 -15.20 -19.92
CA PRO A 253 -5.57 -14.92 -18.51
C PRO A 253 -5.51 -16.22 -17.70
N MET A 254 -4.82 -16.17 -16.56
CA MET A 254 -4.76 -17.29 -15.61
C MET A 254 -5.97 -17.21 -14.68
N ILE A 255 -6.81 -18.24 -14.71
CA ILE A 255 -8.06 -18.31 -13.93
C ILE A 255 -7.80 -18.27 -12.41
N SER A 256 -6.69 -18.85 -11.97
CA SER A 256 -6.24 -18.83 -10.59
C SER A 256 -4.72 -18.96 -10.56
N THR A 257 -4.10 -18.38 -9.53
CA THR A 257 -2.65 -18.42 -9.32
C THR A 257 -2.33 -18.68 -7.85
N ILE A 258 -1.20 -19.35 -7.60
CA ILE A 258 -0.58 -19.48 -6.29
C ILE A 258 0.81 -18.88 -6.47
N MET A 259 1.10 -17.79 -5.77
CA MET A 259 2.35 -17.04 -5.85
C MET A 259 3.11 -17.14 -4.54
#